data_AF-A0A3D4XXG6-F1
#
_entry.id   AF-A0A3D4XXG6-F1
#
_cell.length_a   1.000
_cell.length_b   1.000
_cell.length_c   1.000
_cell.angle_alpha   90.00
_cell.angle_beta   90.00
_cell.angle_gamma   90.00
#
_symmetry.space_group_name_H-M   'P 1'
#
loop_
_entity.id
_entity.type
_entity.pdbx_description
1 polymer ?
#
loop_
_entity_poly.entity_id
_entity_poly.type
_entity_poly.pdbx_seq_one_letter_code
_entity_poly.pdbx_strand_id
1 'polypeptide(L)'
;MSEENRELTYGEKAVGLTFNPSGDDGVKRVKELYAEIINIMDDFRKVEAANMTTGEHKRLASVAITEAQTAQMWAVKALTWRDPIEEDVASNR
;
A
#
# COMPACT_ATOMS: atom_id res chain seq x y z
N MET A 1 -5.46 -26.40 -5.12
CA MET A 1 -5.97 -25.53 -4.05
C MET A 1 -5.67 -24.11 -4.48
N SER A 2 -6.63 -23.39 -5.07
CA SER A 2 -6.40 -22.02 -5.52
C SER A 2 -6.16 -21.10 -4.33
N GLU A 3 -5.23 -20.16 -4.45
CA GLU A 3 -4.88 -19.15 -3.43
C GLU A 3 -6.02 -18.15 -3.12
N GLU A 4 -7.18 -18.28 -3.76
CA GLU A 4 -8.30 -17.33 -3.75
C GLU A 4 -9.05 -17.21 -2.43
N ASN A 5 -8.77 -18.05 -1.42
CA ASN A 5 -9.54 -18.06 -0.17
C ASN A 5 -8.71 -17.75 1.08
N ARG A 6 -7.52 -17.14 0.94
CA ARG A 6 -6.80 -16.62 2.10
C ARG A 6 -7.38 -15.30 2.54
N GLU A 7 -7.58 -15.12 3.84
CA GLU A 7 -7.98 -13.83 4.37
C GLU A 7 -6.82 -12.84 4.21
N LEU A 8 -7.13 -11.66 3.64
CA LEU A 8 -6.15 -10.59 3.50
C LEU A 8 -5.75 -10.03 4.87
N THR A 9 -4.47 -9.71 5.02
CA THR A 9 -3.97 -9.03 6.23
C THR A 9 -4.51 -7.60 6.30
N TYR A 10 -4.29 -6.93 7.44
CA TYR A 10 -4.67 -5.53 7.60
C TYR A 10 -4.01 -4.63 6.54
N GLY A 11 -2.70 -4.77 6.33
CA GLY A 11 -1.95 -4.04 5.31
C GLY A 11 -2.42 -4.32 3.89
N GLU A 12 -2.72 -5.58 3.56
CA GLU A 12 -3.20 -5.94 2.22
C GLU A 12 -4.58 -5.35 1.91
N LYS A 13 -5.47 -5.33 2.92
CA LYS A 13 -6.75 -4.63 2.86
C LYS A 13 -6.53 -3.12 2.70
N ALA A 14 -5.60 -2.54 3.46
CA ALA A 14 -5.31 -1.10 3.45
C ALA A 14 -4.83 -0.56 2.10
N VAL A 15 -3.99 -1.31 1.38
CA VAL A 15 -3.46 -0.89 0.07
C VAL A 15 -4.33 -1.34 -1.11
N GLY A 16 -5.43 -2.04 -0.85
CA GLY A 16 -6.26 -2.67 -1.86
C GLY A 16 -5.44 -3.58 -2.77
N LEU A 17 -4.77 -4.60 -2.20
CA LEU A 17 -3.79 -5.44 -2.90
C LEU A 17 -4.36 -6.07 -4.18
N THR A 18 -5.62 -6.50 -4.17
CA THR A 18 -6.28 -7.18 -5.31
C THR A 18 -6.76 -6.21 -6.39
N PHE A 19 -6.77 -4.90 -6.13
CA PHE A 19 -7.19 -3.90 -7.12
C PHE A 19 -6.01 -3.49 -8.01
N ASN A 20 -5.75 -4.26 -9.06
CA ASN A 20 -4.73 -3.95 -10.07
C ASN A 20 -5.29 -4.19 -11.49
N PRO A 21 -6.21 -3.31 -11.98
CA PRO A 21 -6.87 -3.51 -13.27
C PRO A 21 -5.92 -3.45 -14.47
N SER A 22 -4.77 -2.77 -14.34
CA SER A 22 -3.74 -2.74 -15.39
C SER A 22 -2.91 -4.02 -15.47
N GLY A 23 -2.97 -4.89 -14.44
CA GLY A 23 -2.10 -6.07 -14.35
C GLY A 23 -0.61 -5.74 -14.21
N ASP A 24 -0.27 -4.50 -13.81
CA ASP A 24 1.11 -4.03 -13.74
C ASP A 24 1.83 -4.66 -12.54
N ASP A 25 2.93 -5.40 -12.80
CA ASP A 25 3.71 -6.09 -11.77
C ASP A 25 4.40 -5.11 -10.80
N GLY A 26 4.76 -3.92 -11.26
CA GLY A 26 5.31 -2.85 -10.43
C GLY A 26 4.26 -2.33 -9.43
N VAL A 27 3.03 -2.11 -9.89
CA VAL A 27 1.90 -1.73 -9.01
C VAL A 27 1.65 -2.81 -7.96
N LYS A 28 1.63 -4.08 -8.36
CA LYS A 28 1.48 -5.21 -7.44
C LYS A 28 2.60 -5.21 -6.40
N ARG A 29 3.85 -5.12 -6.85
CA ARG A 29 5.03 -5.17 -5.96
C ARG A 29 5.06 -4.03 -4.95
N VAL A 30 4.77 -2.81 -5.39
CA VAL A 30 4.71 -1.65 -4.47
C VAL A 30 3.61 -1.83 -3.43
N LYS A 31 2.44 -2.35 -3.83
CA LYS A 31 1.36 -2.65 -2.88
C LYS A 31 1.76 -3.71 -1.86
N GLU A 32 2.42 -4.79 -2.27
CA GLU A 32 2.93 -5.83 -1.36
C GLU A 32 3.89 -5.25 -0.31
N LEU A 33 4.86 -4.43 -0.74
CA LEU A 33 5.84 -3.81 0.16
C LEU A 33 5.19 -2.86 1.17
N TYR A 34 4.26 -2.01 0.72
CA TYR A 34 3.54 -1.12 1.64
C TYR A 34 2.57 -1.87 2.56
N ALA A 35 1.95 -2.96 2.09
CA ALA A 35 1.15 -3.84 2.95
C ALA A 35 2.01 -4.44 4.07
N GLU A 36 3.23 -4.89 3.77
CA GLU A 36 4.16 -5.41 4.76
C GLU A 36 4.54 -4.35 5.80
N ILE A 37 4.91 -3.15 5.37
CA ILE A 37 5.21 -2.02 6.27
C ILE A 37 4.02 -1.72 7.20
N ILE A 38 2.79 -1.69 6.64
CA ILE A 38 1.58 -1.42 7.41
C ILE A 38 1.29 -2.55 8.40
N ASN A 39 1.49 -3.82 8.02
CA ASN A 39 1.34 -4.95 8.94
C ASN A 39 2.29 -4.81 10.13
N ILE A 40 3.57 -4.52 9.90
CA ILE A 40 4.58 -4.34 10.96
C ILE A 40 4.14 -3.24 11.93
N MET A 41 3.67 -2.09 11.42
CA MET A 41 3.23 -0.98 12.26
C MET A 41 1.93 -1.28 13.02
N ASP A 42 1.00 -2.00 12.41
CA ASP A 42 -0.25 -2.40 13.05
C ASP A 42 0.00 -3.42 14.18
N ASP A 43 0.86 -4.41 13.93
CA ASP A 43 1.29 -5.39 14.92
C ASP A 43 2.03 -4.72 16.08
N PHE A 44 2.99 -3.82 15.80
CA PHE A 44 3.68 -3.02 16.81
C PHE A 44 2.68 -2.22 17.67
N ARG A 45 1.72 -1.55 17.03
CA ARG A 45 0.69 -0.76 17.73
C ARG A 45 -0.20 -1.61 18.64
N LYS A 46 -0.54 -2.82 18.21
CA LYS A 46 -1.45 -3.74 18.92
C LYS A 46 -0.77 -4.54 20.02
N VAL A 47 0.47 -4.95 19.81
CA VAL A 47 1.18 -5.90 20.69
C VAL A 47 2.20 -5.18 21.57
N GLU A 48 3.18 -4.51 20.96
CA GLU A 48 4.32 -3.95 21.69
C GLU A 48 3.94 -2.65 22.41
N ALA A 49 3.32 -1.73 21.68
CA ALA A 49 2.91 -0.44 22.22
C ALA A 49 1.76 -0.57 23.24
N ALA A 50 1.10 -1.74 23.34
CA ALA A 50 0.06 -1.99 24.33
C ALA A 50 0.57 -1.99 25.78
N ASN A 51 1.83 -2.39 25.99
CA ASN A 51 2.45 -2.49 27.31
C ASN A 51 3.30 -1.27 27.68
N MET A 52 3.36 -0.26 26.81
CA MET A 52 4.14 0.95 27.04
C MET A 52 3.36 1.95 27.88
N THR A 53 4.06 2.61 28.80
CA THR A 53 3.50 3.60 29.73
C THR A 53 3.00 4.88 29.04
N THR A 54 3.53 5.21 27.86
CA THR A 54 3.12 6.38 27.07
C THR A 54 2.37 5.95 25.82
N GLY A 55 1.18 6.52 25.58
CA GLY A 55 0.36 6.26 24.39
C GLY A 55 0.96 6.78 23.09
N GLU A 56 2.09 7.47 23.15
CA GLU A 56 2.72 8.14 22.01
C GLU A 56 3.19 7.15 20.93
N HIS A 57 3.69 5.97 21.32
CA HIS A 57 4.09 4.93 20.38
C HIS A 57 2.92 4.45 19.50
N LYS A 58 1.71 4.31 20.08
CA LYS A 58 0.50 3.96 19.32
C LYS A 58 0.10 5.07 18.36
N ARG A 59 0.25 6.33 18.78
CA ARG A 59 -0.01 7.51 17.93
C ARG A 59 0.96 7.53 16.76
N LEU A 60 2.26 7.39 17.02
CA LEU A 60 3.30 7.38 15.99
C LEU A 60 3.12 6.23 14.98
N ALA A 61 2.82 5.02 15.45
CA ALA A 61 2.53 3.88 14.58
C ALA A 61 1.28 4.13 13.72
N SER A 62 0.24 4.77 14.28
CA SER A 62 -0.96 5.13 13.51
C SER A 62 -0.67 6.17 12.45
N VAL A 63 0.16 7.18 12.76
CA VAL A 63 0.61 8.18 11.77
C VAL A 63 1.42 7.50 10.67
N ALA A 64 2.36 6.63 11.02
CA ALA A 64 3.16 5.89 10.04
C ALA A 64 2.30 5.06 9.08
N ILE A 65 1.25 4.39 9.57
CA ILE A 65 0.29 3.65 8.72
C ILE A 65 -0.42 4.59 7.73
N THR A 66 -0.94 5.73 8.21
CA THR A 66 -1.64 6.70 7.35
C THR A 66 -0.73 7.26 6.26
N GLU A 67 0.50 7.64 6.62
CA GLU A 67 1.47 8.18 5.67
C GLU A 67 1.95 7.10 4.69
N ALA A 68 2.09 5.84 5.13
CA ALA A 68 2.41 4.72 4.26
C ALA A 68 1.32 4.47 3.20
N GLN A 69 0.03 4.50 3.59
CA GLN A 69 -1.08 4.40 2.63
C GLN A 69 -1.05 5.55 1.62
N THR A 70 -0.78 6.77 2.09
CA THR A 70 -0.70 7.96 1.24
C THR A 70 0.45 7.85 0.25
N ALA A 71 1.64 7.48 0.71
CA ALA A 71 2.81 7.29 -0.14
C ALA A 71 2.58 6.16 -1.16
N GLN A 72 1.94 5.06 -0.76
CA GLN A 72 1.58 3.96 -1.65
C GLN A 72 0.67 4.42 -2.80
N MET A 73 -0.34 5.25 -2.51
CA MET A 73 -1.21 5.82 -3.54
C MET A 73 -0.44 6.69 -4.54
N TRP A 74 0.47 7.55 -4.05
CA TRP A 74 1.32 8.36 -4.93
C TRP A 74 2.28 7.52 -5.77
N ALA A 75 2.84 6.46 -5.20
CA ALA A 75 3.70 5.53 -5.93
C ALA A 75 2.94 4.82 -7.06
N VAL A 76 1.72 4.34 -6.80
CA VAL A 76 0.87 3.74 -7.87
C VAL A 76 0.55 4.77 -8.93
N LYS A 77 0.16 5.99 -8.54
CA LYS A 77 -0.11 7.06 -9.49
C LYS A 77 1.09 7.33 -10.38
N ALA A 78 2.29 7.37 -9.83
CA ALA A 78 3.52 7.58 -10.60
C ALA A 78 3.80 6.42 -11.57
N LEU A 79 3.63 5.17 -11.11
CA LEU A 79 3.82 3.98 -11.95
C LEU A 79 2.83 3.91 -13.12
N THR A 80 1.60 4.37 -12.92
CA THR A 80 0.55 4.35 -13.95
C THR A 80 0.44 5.68 -14.70
N TRP A 81 1.31 6.65 -14.44
CA TRP A 81 1.24 7.96 -15.08
C TRP A 81 1.60 7.83 -16.56
N ARG A 82 0.79 8.44 -17.43
CA ARG A 82 1.08 8.60 -18.85
C ARG A 82 1.06 10.08 -19.18
N ASP A 83 2.12 10.55 -19.82
CA ASP A 83 2.20 11.96 -20.20
C ASP A 83 1.18 12.25 -21.31
N PRO A 84 0.26 13.20 -21.11
CA PRO A 84 -0.82 13.47 -22.07
C PRO A 84 -0.32 13.99 -23.42
N ILE A 85 0.96 14.39 -23.54
CA ILE A 85 1.53 14.91 -24.78
C ILE A 85 2.14 13.79 -25.65
N GLU A 86 2.50 12.63 -25.08
CA GLU A 86 3.05 11.51 -25.87
C GLU A 86 1.97 10.67 -26.56
N GLU A 87 0.77 10.58 -26.00
CA GLU A 87 -0.34 9.82 -26.62
C GLU A 87 -0.85 10.48 -27.92
N ASP A 88 -0.86 11.81 -28.02
CA ASP A 88 -1.27 12.54 -29.24
C ASP A 88 -0.29 12.36 -30.40
N VAL A 89 1.00 12.14 -30.13
CA VAL A 89 2.01 11.92 -31.19
C VAL A 89 1.99 10.47 -31.69
N ALA A 90 1.62 9.50 -30.84
CA ALA A 90 1.52 8.10 -31.21
C ALA A 90 0.24 7.77 -31.99
N SER A 91 -0.88 8.47 -31.73
CA SER A 91 -2.14 8.27 -32.47
C SER A 91 -2.15 8.89 -33.87
N ASN A 92 -1.14 9.68 -34.23
CA ASN A 92 -1.05 10.42 -35.50
C ASN A 92 0.09 9.93 -36.41
N ARG A 93 0.58 8.70 -36.19
CA ARG A 93 1.59 8.01 -37.03
C ARG A 93 1.04 6.73 -37.63
#